data_AF-A0A7C7QPS4-F1
#
_entry.id   AF-A0A7C7QPS4-F1
#
_cell.length_a   1.000
_cell.length_b   1.000
_cell.length_c   1.000
_cell.angle_alpha   90.00
_cell.angle_beta   90.00
_cell.angle_gamma   90.00
#
_symmetry.space_group_name_H-M   'P 1'
#
loop_
_entity.id
_entity.type
_entity.pdbx_description
1 polymer ?
#
loop_
_entity_poly.entity_id
_entity_poly.type
_entity_poly.pdbx_seq_one_letter_code
_entity_poly.pdbx_strand_id
1 'polypeptide(L)'
;MTSARVSVEQLEAVIRQMPDAFTILDFAKAFAERFPKVWQALVERYGFYGSGTRYSALTYLSNRLSSYSKRKTPGLLKPTPVGWKPEGGRYLRRTTREERQRFGSPWIAVYRRQEDRCHPLQKCVAP
;
A
#
# COMPACT_ATOMS: atom_id res chain seq x y z
N MET A 1 4.92 -26.44 2.97
CA MET A 1 4.20 -25.22 3.37
C MET A 1 4.55 -24.10 2.40
N THR A 2 3.67 -23.80 1.45
CA THR A 2 3.86 -22.76 0.44
C THR A 2 3.88 -21.40 1.14
N SER A 3 4.99 -20.68 1.01
CA SER A 3 5.18 -19.34 1.60
C SER A 3 4.03 -18.42 1.20
N ALA A 4 3.21 -17.97 2.16
CA ALA A 4 2.18 -16.96 1.94
C ALA A 4 2.85 -15.69 1.39
N ARG A 5 2.82 -15.54 0.06
CA ARG A 5 3.42 -14.43 -0.67
C ARG A 5 2.32 -13.73 -1.43
N VAL A 6 2.19 -12.43 -1.22
CA VAL A 6 1.26 -11.61 -1.99
C VAL A 6 1.87 -11.37 -3.37
N SER A 7 1.16 -11.80 -4.41
CA SER A 7 1.55 -11.64 -5.81
C SER A 7 1.41 -10.19 -6.26
N VAL A 8 2.00 -9.86 -7.41
CA VAL A 8 1.90 -8.49 -7.96
C VAL A 8 0.48 -8.22 -8.41
N GLU A 9 -0.13 -9.20 -9.06
CA GLU A 9 -1.49 -9.18 -9.59
C GLU A 9 -2.50 -8.92 -8.46
N GLN A 10 -2.29 -9.54 -7.30
CA GLN A 10 -3.11 -9.30 -6.11
C GLN A 10 -2.96 -7.87 -5.58
N LEU A 11 -1.75 -7.31 -5.57
CA LEU A 11 -1.54 -5.92 -5.18
C LEU A 11 -2.25 -4.99 -6.16
N GLU A 12 -2.05 -5.18 -7.45
CA GLU A 12 -2.63 -4.32 -8.49
C GLU A 12 -4.15 -4.39 -8.51
N ALA A 13 -4.73 -5.58 -8.33
CA ALA A 13 -6.18 -5.75 -8.24
C ALA A 13 -6.79 -4.86 -7.17
N VAL A 14 -6.16 -4.77 -5.99
CA VAL A 14 -6.61 -3.89 -4.90
C VAL A 14 -6.29 -2.43 -5.21
N ILE A 15 -5.05 -2.11 -5.66
CA ILE A 15 -4.66 -0.73 -6.00
C ILE A 15 -5.63 -0.09 -7.00
N ARG A 16 -6.12 -0.86 -7.99
CA ARG A 16 -7.10 -0.37 -8.98
C ARG A 16 -8.43 0.08 -8.36
N GLN A 17 -8.81 -0.45 -7.20
CA GLN A 17 -10.04 -0.11 -6.48
C GLN A 17 -9.84 0.95 -5.39
N MET A 18 -8.59 1.27 -5.05
CA MET A 18 -8.30 2.28 -4.04
C MET A 18 -8.61 3.69 -4.57
N PRO A 19 -8.98 4.62 -3.69
CA PRO A 19 -9.03 6.04 -4.02
C PRO A 19 -7.64 6.56 -4.42
N ASP A 20 -7.59 7.78 -4.97
CA ASP A 20 -6.34 8.38 -5.46
C ASP A 20 -5.24 8.49 -4.41
N ALA A 21 -5.61 8.64 -3.14
CA ALA A 21 -4.72 8.61 -2.00
C ALA A 21 -5.28 7.67 -0.92
N PHE A 22 -4.44 6.79 -0.39
CA PHE A 22 -4.84 5.80 0.62
C PHE A 22 -3.67 5.41 1.52
N THR A 23 -3.99 4.87 2.70
CA THR A 23 -2.99 4.38 3.66
C THR A 23 -2.86 2.85 3.62
N ILE A 24 -1.87 2.32 4.34
CA ILE A 24 -1.75 0.86 4.51
C ILE A 24 -2.98 0.26 5.22
N LEU A 25 -3.66 0.99 6.10
CA LEU A 25 -4.84 0.49 6.79
C LEU A 25 -6.02 0.35 5.84
N ASP A 26 -6.23 1.36 4.98
CA ASP A 26 -7.26 1.31 3.93
C ASP A 26 -6.99 0.14 2.98
N PHE A 27 -5.73 0.01 2.54
CA PHE A 27 -5.31 -1.06 1.66
C PHE A 27 -5.50 -2.44 2.29
N ALA A 28 -5.11 -2.61 3.56
CA ALA A 28 -5.24 -3.87 4.26
C ALA A 28 -6.71 -4.28 4.44
N LYS A 29 -7.61 -3.31 4.68
CA LYS A 29 -9.06 -3.56 4.72
C LYS A 29 -9.56 -4.08 3.38
N ALA A 30 -9.31 -3.36 2.29
CA ALA A 30 -9.72 -3.78 0.94
C ALA A 30 -9.09 -5.11 0.52
N PHE A 31 -7.83 -5.35 0.91
CA PHE A 31 -7.14 -6.61 0.65
C PHE A 31 -7.75 -7.78 1.42
N ALA A 32 -8.12 -7.58 2.69
CA ALA A 32 -8.77 -8.60 3.52
C ALA A 32 -10.17 -8.96 2.98
N GLU A 33 -10.93 -7.97 2.50
CA GLU A 33 -12.24 -8.19 1.88
C GLU A 33 -12.12 -8.96 0.57
N ARG A 34 -11.13 -8.62 -0.27
CA ARG A 34 -10.97 -9.23 -1.59
C ARG A 34 -10.25 -10.59 -1.58
N PHE A 35 -9.28 -10.77 -0.70
CA PHE A 35 -8.45 -11.97 -0.61
C PHE A 35 -8.41 -12.53 0.82
N PRO A 36 -9.56 -12.90 1.41
CA PRO A 36 -9.66 -13.24 2.84
C PRO A 36 -8.77 -14.41 3.24
N LYS A 37 -8.65 -15.45 2.40
CA LYS A 37 -7.77 -16.61 2.65
C LYS A 37 -6.29 -16.23 2.69
N VAL A 38 -5.87 -15.33 1.81
CA VAL A 38 -4.48 -14.85 1.75
C VAL A 38 -4.20 -13.95 2.94
N TRP A 39 -5.15 -13.08 3.29
CA TRP A 39 -5.08 -12.24 4.47
C TRP A 39 -4.95 -13.07 5.75
N GLN A 40 -5.78 -14.09 5.92
CA GLN A 40 -5.70 -15.00 7.06
C GLN A 40 -4.32 -15.67 7.15
N ALA A 41 -3.79 -16.19 6.04
CA ALA A 41 -2.46 -16.80 6.02
C ALA A 41 -1.34 -15.79 6.36
N LEU A 42 -1.49 -14.50 6.02
CA LEU A 42 -0.55 -13.45 6.43
C LEU A 42 -0.66 -13.15 7.92
N VAL A 43 -1.88 -13.09 8.46
CA VAL A 43 -2.13 -12.85 9.89
C VAL A 43 -1.61 -14.03 10.73
N GLU A 44 -1.84 -15.28 10.31
CA GLU A 44 -1.30 -16.45 11.00
C GLU A 44 0.22 -16.48 11.01
N ARG A 45 0.85 -16.02 9.91
CA ARG A 45 2.32 -16.01 9.78
C ARG A 45 3.00 -14.87 10.54
N TYR A 46 2.45 -13.67 10.44
CA TYR A 46 3.10 -12.44 10.90
C TYR A 46 2.44 -11.85 12.13
N GLY A 47 1.21 -12.23 12.43
CA GLY A 47 0.41 -11.65 13.50
C GLY A 47 -0.07 -10.23 13.21
N PHE A 48 -0.85 -9.71 14.15
CA PHE A 48 -1.23 -8.31 14.21
C PHE A 48 -0.17 -7.48 14.92
N TYR A 49 -0.22 -6.16 14.76
CA TYR A 49 0.61 -5.29 15.59
C TYR A 49 0.34 -5.58 17.08
N GLY A 50 1.41 -5.77 17.87
CA GLY A 50 1.32 -6.10 19.29
C GLY A 50 1.26 -7.59 19.63
N SER A 51 1.24 -8.51 18.64
CA SER A 51 1.19 -9.96 18.89
C SER A 51 2.55 -10.60 19.28
N GLY A 52 3.51 -9.81 19.78
CA GLY A 52 4.86 -10.28 20.15
C GLY A 52 5.82 -10.53 18.98
N THR A 53 5.36 -10.51 17.73
CA THR A 53 6.19 -10.58 16.53
C THR A 53 6.66 -9.18 16.12
N ARG A 54 7.96 -9.04 15.79
CA ARG A 54 8.55 -7.75 15.36
C ARG A 54 8.02 -7.26 14.00
N TYR A 55 7.26 -8.10 13.28
CA TYR A 55 6.89 -7.87 11.89
C TYR A 55 5.44 -8.31 11.63
N SER A 56 4.52 -7.35 11.57
CA SER A 56 3.09 -7.59 11.41
C SER A 56 2.67 -7.78 9.94
N ALA A 57 1.47 -8.33 9.71
CA ALA A 57 0.88 -8.40 8.36
C ALA A 57 0.77 -7.02 7.68
N LEU A 58 0.50 -5.96 8.45
CA LEU A 58 0.48 -4.58 7.96
C LEU A 58 1.88 -4.11 7.52
N THR A 59 2.91 -4.42 8.33
CA THR A 59 4.30 -4.11 7.98
C THR A 59 4.72 -4.84 6.71
N TYR A 60 4.34 -6.11 6.57
CA TYR A 60 4.56 -6.89 5.36
C TYR A 60 3.94 -6.22 4.13
N LEU A 61 2.64 -5.90 4.16
CA LEU A 61 1.96 -5.26 3.04
C LEU A 61 2.52 -3.87 2.73
N SER A 62 2.87 -3.08 3.74
CA SER A 62 3.52 -1.78 3.59
C SER A 62 4.85 -1.89 2.82
N ASN A 63 5.64 -2.92 3.14
CA ASN A 63 6.90 -3.18 2.46
C ASN A 63 6.69 -3.65 1.01
N ARG A 64 5.63 -4.44 0.76
CA ARG A 64 5.24 -4.85 -0.60
C ARG A 64 4.80 -3.66 -1.46
N LEU A 65 3.96 -2.77 -0.93
CA LEU A 65 3.54 -1.56 -1.62
C LEU A 65 4.71 -0.60 -1.88
N SER A 66 5.57 -0.40 -0.89
CA SER A 66 6.76 0.45 -1.02
C SER A 66 7.69 -0.10 -2.11
N SER A 67 7.96 -1.41 -2.09
CA SER A 67 8.75 -2.08 -3.12
C SER A 67 8.10 -2.01 -4.51
N TYR A 68 6.77 -2.15 -4.59
CA TYR A 68 6.03 -2.03 -5.84
C TYR A 68 6.13 -0.62 -6.43
N SER A 69 5.96 0.42 -5.60
CA SER A 69 6.02 1.83 -6.05
C SER A 69 7.39 2.25 -6.59
N LYS A 70 8.46 1.53 -6.25
CA LYS A 70 9.84 1.81 -6.66
C LYS A 70 10.30 1.02 -7.88
N ARG A 71 9.42 0.25 -8.50
CA ARG A 71 9.76 -0.55 -9.69
C ARG A 71 10.13 0.36 -10.86
N LYS A 72 11.04 -0.13 -11.72
CA LYS A 72 11.52 0.58 -12.91
C LYS A 72 10.46 0.70 -14.02
N THR A 73 9.47 -0.19 -14.02
CA THR A 73 8.33 -0.13 -14.94
C THR A 73 7.26 0.80 -14.37
N PRO A 74 6.55 1.58 -15.20
CA PRO A 74 5.43 2.38 -14.73
C PRO A 74 4.41 1.48 -14.04
N GLY A 75 4.23 1.69 -12.74
CA GLY A 75 3.27 0.96 -11.91
C GLY A 75 2.04 1.81 -11.63
N LEU A 76 1.06 1.23 -10.94
CA LEU A 76 -0.17 1.92 -10.56
C LEU A 76 0.00 2.92 -9.41
N LEU A 77 1.20 3.07 -8.86
CA LEU A 77 1.48 3.96 -7.72
C LEU A 77 2.59 4.94 -8.07
N LYS A 78 2.43 6.19 -7.63
CA LYS A 78 3.51 7.17 -7.65
C LYS A 78 4.66 6.67 -6.75
N PRO A 79 5.93 6.85 -7.16
CA PRO A 79 7.07 6.43 -6.37
C PRO A 79 7.03 7.03 -4.97
N THR A 80 7.15 6.18 -3.96
CA THR A 80 7.30 6.65 -2.59
C THR A 80 8.76 7.04 -2.34
N PRO A 81 9.04 8.26 -1.82
CA PRO A 81 10.40 8.71 -1.58
C PRO A 81 11.12 7.82 -0.56
N VAL A 82 12.42 7.63 -0.74
CA VAL A 82 13.29 6.88 0.18
C VAL A 82 13.74 7.80 1.31
N GLY A 83 13.75 7.35 2.57
CA GLY A 83 14.27 8.13 3.70
C GLY A 83 13.27 9.10 4.34
N TRP A 84 12.06 8.60 4.62
CA TRP A 84 10.95 9.33 5.23
C TRP A 84 11.35 10.11 6.50
N LYS A 85 11.19 11.44 6.48
CA LYS A 85 11.19 12.29 7.68
C LYS A 85 9.77 12.79 7.94
N PRO A 86 9.26 12.71 9.18
CA PRO A 86 7.89 13.09 9.52
C PRO A 86 7.56 14.57 9.29
N GLU A 87 8.57 15.43 9.28
CA GLU A 87 8.41 16.90 9.31
C GLU A 87 8.27 17.55 7.92
N GLY A 88 8.36 16.81 6.80
CA GLY A 88 8.47 17.43 5.47
C GLY A 88 7.73 16.78 4.29
N GLY A 89 6.88 15.76 4.49
CA GLY A 89 6.41 14.92 3.37
C GLY A 89 4.93 15.03 3.03
N ARG A 90 4.58 15.31 1.76
CA ARG A 90 3.24 15.11 1.14
C ARG A 90 2.74 13.66 1.14
N TYR A 91 3.50 12.77 1.77
CA TYR A 91 3.39 11.32 1.71
C TYR A 91 3.21 10.70 3.10
N LEU A 92 3.36 11.45 4.20
CA LEU A 92 3.03 11.00 5.55
C LEU A 92 1.91 11.85 6.11
N ARG A 93 1.05 11.21 6.90
CA ARG A 93 0.17 11.93 7.82
C ARG A 93 0.30 11.36 9.23
N ARG A 94 -0.10 12.14 10.21
CA ARG A 94 -0.27 11.62 11.57
C ARG A 94 -1.40 10.59 11.61
N THR A 95 -1.20 9.55 12.39
CA THR A 95 -2.25 8.58 12.72
C THR A 95 -3.21 9.17 13.73
N THR A 96 -4.48 8.77 13.66
CA THR A 96 -5.43 8.99 14.76
C THR A 96 -5.09 8.08 15.95
N ARG A 97 -5.75 8.29 17.08
CA ARG A 97 -5.55 7.46 18.27
C ARG A 97 -5.92 5.99 18.00
N GLU A 98 -7.01 5.74 17.28
CA GLU A 98 -7.46 4.39 16.90
C GLU A 98 -6.48 3.73 15.95
N GLU A 99 -6.00 4.47 14.94
CA GLU A 99 -5.01 3.98 13.99
C GLU A 99 -3.69 3.65 14.68
N ARG A 100 -3.25 4.48 15.64
CA ARG A 100 -2.04 4.23 16.41
C ARG A 100 -2.13 2.96 17.25
N GLN A 101 -3.30 2.64 17.80
CA GLN A 101 -3.50 1.38 18.51
C GLN A 101 -3.38 0.15 17.58
N ARG A 102 -3.80 0.29 16.31
CA ARG A 102 -3.76 -0.80 15.32
C ARG A 102 -2.44 -0.93 14.57
N PHE A 103 -1.76 0.18 14.33
CA PHE A 103 -0.56 0.26 13.50
C PHE A 103 0.72 0.51 14.30
N GLY A 104 0.62 1.10 15.48
CA GLY A 104 1.75 1.32 16.40
C GLY A 104 2.56 2.59 16.17
N SER A 105 2.52 3.15 14.97
CA SER A 105 3.31 4.33 14.61
C SER A 105 2.50 5.62 14.71
N PRO A 106 3.09 6.74 15.17
CA PRO A 106 2.47 8.07 15.12
C PRO A 106 2.36 8.63 13.69
N TRP A 107 3.04 8.01 12.72
CA TRP A 107 3.05 8.42 11.32
C TRP A 107 2.69 7.23 10.41
N ILE A 108 1.87 7.48 9.40
CA ILE A 108 1.43 6.49 8.42
C ILE A 108 1.70 6.98 6.99
N ALA A 109 2.18 6.08 6.15
CA ALA A 109 2.40 6.34 4.73
C ALA A 109 1.08 6.49 3.98
N VAL A 110 1.03 7.52 3.15
CA VAL A 110 -0.02 7.81 2.18
C VAL A 110 0.52 7.45 0.81
N TYR A 111 0.02 6.35 0.27
CA TYR A 111 0.27 5.93 -1.10
C TYR A 111 -0.66 6.72 -2.02
N ARG A 112 -0.17 7.05 -3.21
CA ARG A 112 -0.96 7.72 -4.23
C ARG A 112 -0.99 6.88 -5.49
N ARG A 113 -2.17 6.70 -6.05
CA ARG A 113 -2.30 6.14 -7.39
C ARG A 113 -1.56 7.03 -8.38
N GLN A 114 -0.90 6.37 -9.31
CA GLN A 114 -0.51 6.99 -10.55
C GLN A 114 -1.78 7.07 -11.39
N GLU A 115 -2.19 8.28 -11.78
CA GLU A 115 -3.22 8.42 -12.81
C GLU A 115 -2.78 7.60 -14.02
N ASP A 116 -3.72 6.87 -14.63
CA ASP A 116 -3.51 6.26 -15.92
C ASP A 116 -3.08 7.41 -16.85
N ARG A 117 -1.78 7.53 -17.09
CA ARG A 117 -1.30 8.23 -18.27
C ARG A 117 -1.64 7.30 -19.44
N CYS A 118 -2.92 7.18 -19.75
CA CYS A 118 -3.34 7.08 -21.13
C CYS A 118 -2.56 8.20 -21.83
N HIS A 119 -1.61 7.81 -22.66
CA HIS A 119 -0.99 8.73 -23.60
C HIS A 119 -2.15 9.42 -24.36
N PRO A 120 -2.32 10.74 -24.31
CA PRO A 120 -3.05 11.39 -25.36
C PRO A 120 -2.09 11.45 -26.57
N LEU A 121 -1.97 10.35 -27.30
CA LEU A 121 -1.76 10.45 -28.74
C LEU A 121 -3.14 10.71 -29.36
N GLN A 122 -3.74 11.85 -29.01
CA GLN A 122 -4.85 12.39 -29.78
C GLN A 122 -4.32 13.67 -30.41
N LYS A 123 -3.87 13.50 -31.65
CA LYS A 123 -3.51 14.59 -32.55
C LYS A 123 -4.64 15.62 -32.52
N CYS A 124 -4.34 16.84 -32.08
CA CYS A 124 -5.18 17.97 -32.40
C CYS A 124 -5.07 18.18 -33.91
N VAL A 125 -6.07 17.71 -34.65
CA VAL A 125 -6.31 18.19 -36.01
C VAL A 125 -7.08 19.50 -35.82
N ALA A 126 -6.41 20.62 -36.07
CA ALA A 126 -7.04 21.93 -36.12
C ALA A 126 -7.86 22.05 -37.43
N PRO A 127 -8.98 22.80 -37.44
CA PRO A 127 -9.79 23.03 -38.62
C PRO A 127 -9.10 23.91 -39.67
#